data_AF-A0A970PTK8-F1
#
_entry.id   AF-A0A970PTK8-F1
#
_cell.length_a   1.000
_cell.length_b   1.000
_cell.length_c   1.000
_cell.angle_alpha   90.00
_cell.angle_beta   90.00
_cell.angle_gamma   90.00
#
_symmetry.space_group_name_H-M   'P 1'
#
loop_
_entity.id
_entity.type
_entity.pdbx_description
1 polymer ?
#
loop_
_entity_poly.entity_id
_entity_poly.type
_entity_poly.pdbx_seq_one_letter_code
_entity_poly.pdbx_strand_id
1 'polypeptide(L)'
;MNQYTAKSPHAAARYICKNNLPALLGHTLVQLLVRAIAFAPFIATFFGVTYGVQDKLASAAGFGLSFPLYLLIVLPMRFMMRGALLRMAKSETDKAPLRYAAWLRFGLMRSFRALPWILPLLICIGGFYYLWNIAEATLLPRVIRGAGELVGGTYTHGLILLALACILSAVLCFIGWRHHLALEFLPVHTLANKDAFVRSRTLMQSQRALLAHATRVNFVIALPAVVAVLILLSIDLSGRLTGSLQFDAVIILEAVTKLKFTQNTLYLCAAALLILYVPLVPYRKAALAACLAVADKQHG
;
A
#
# COMPACT_ATOMS: atom_id res chain seq x y z
N MET A 1 6.52 27.67 -24.15
CA MET A 1 7.61 26.95 -23.46
C MET A 1 7.09 26.33 -22.17
N ASN A 2 6.97 25.00 -22.10
CA ASN A 2 6.39 24.33 -20.94
C ASN A 2 7.40 24.30 -19.77
N GLN A 3 7.15 25.09 -18.72
CA GLN A 3 7.99 25.33 -17.53
C GLN A 3 8.33 24.09 -16.66
N TYR A 4 8.00 22.88 -17.10
CA TYR A 4 8.07 21.65 -16.30
C TYR A 4 9.41 20.91 -16.41
N THR A 5 10.24 21.23 -17.40
CA THR A 5 11.47 20.48 -17.68
C THR A 5 12.66 20.85 -16.78
N ALA A 6 12.58 21.94 -16.00
CA ALA A 6 13.70 22.43 -15.17
C ALA A 6 13.42 22.52 -13.66
N LYS A 7 12.21 22.21 -13.19
CA LYS A 7 11.84 22.30 -11.76
C LYS A 7 11.70 20.91 -11.15
N SER A 8 12.04 20.77 -9.86
CA SER A 8 11.92 19.51 -9.12
C SER A 8 10.51 18.90 -9.25
N PRO A 9 10.35 17.56 -9.24
CA PRO A 9 9.04 16.90 -9.38
C PRO A 9 7.97 17.41 -8.41
N HIS A 10 8.38 17.79 -7.21
CA HIS A 10 7.56 18.35 -6.14
C HIS A 10 7.14 19.80 -6.40
N ALA A 11 8.00 20.60 -7.04
CA ALA A 11 7.62 21.94 -7.49
C ALA A 11 6.55 21.88 -8.60
N ALA A 12 6.68 20.93 -9.55
CA ALA A 12 5.65 20.67 -10.55
C ALA A 12 4.34 20.18 -9.91
N ALA A 13 4.44 19.27 -8.93
CA ALA A 13 3.27 18.80 -8.17
C ALA A 13 2.54 19.94 -7.45
N ARG A 14 3.28 20.89 -6.85
CA ARG A 14 2.69 22.04 -6.17
C ARG A 14 1.86 22.90 -7.12
N TYR A 15 2.36 23.12 -8.34
CA TYR A 15 1.64 23.86 -9.38
C TYR A 15 0.37 23.12 -9.81
N ILE A 16 0.47 21.81 -10.10
CA ILE A 16 -0.69 20.98 -10.47
C ILE A 16 -1.76 21.03 -9.38
N CYS A 17 -1.35 20.90 -8.12
CA CYS A 17 -2.25 20.94 -6.97
C CYS A 17 -2.93 22.29 -6.79
N LYS A 18 -2.19 23.40 -6.95
CA LYS A 18 -2.74 24.75 -6.81
C LYS A 18 -3.80 25.04 -7.88
N ASN A 19 -3.55 24.63 -9.12
CA ASN A 19 -4.41 24.98 -10.26
C ASN A 19 -5.60 24.03 -10.45
N ASN A 20 -5.56 22.83 -9.87
CA ASN A 20 -6.61 21.82 -10.01
C ASN A 20 -7.20 21.40 -8.65
N LEU A 21 -7.13 22.27 -7.64
CA LEU A 21 -7.52 21.95 -6.26
C LEU A 21 -8.94 21.36 -6.15
N PRO A 22 -9.99 21.93 -6.78
CA PRO A 22 -11.34 21.38 -6.66
C PRO A 22 -11.45 19.96 -7.23
N ALA A 23 -10.85 19.72 -8.40
CA ALA A 23 -10.84 18.40 -9.04
C ALA A 23 -10.08 17.37 -8.19
N LEU A 24 -8.94 17.75 -7.60
CA LEU A 24 -8.15 16.86 -6.75
C LEU A 24 -8.84 16.51 -5.43
N LEU A 25 -9.55 17.47 -4.83
CA LEU A 25 -10.38 17.22 -3.65
C LEU A 25 -11.51 16.24 -3.99
N GLY A 26 -12.25 16.49 -5.07
CA GLY A 26 -13.31 15.59 -5.53
C GLY A 26 -12.81 14.18 -5.79
N HIS A 27 -11.68 14.04 -6.48
CA HIS A 27 -11.07 12.73 -6.71
C HIS A 27 -10.58 12.04 -5.43
N THR A 28 -10.08 12.80 -4.46
CA THR A 28 -9.61 12.25 -3.18
C THR A 28 -10.79 11.73 -2.35
N LEU A 29 -11.89 12.49 -2.29
CA LEU A 29 -13.13 12.07 -1.62
C LEU A 29 -13.72 10.81 -2.26
N VAL A 30 -13.83 10.77 -3.59
CA VAL A 30 -14.30 9.58 -4.32
C VAL A 30 -13.40 8.36 -4.03
N GLN A 31 -12.08 8.55 -3.98
CA GLN A 31 -11.13 7.47 -3.66
C GLN A 31 -11.26 6.97 -2.22
N LEU A 32 -11.55 7.85 -1.27
CA LEU A 32 -11.80 7.46 0.12
C LEU A 32 -13.11 6.68 0.22
N LEU A 33 -14.18 7.17 -0.40
CA LEU A 33 -15.48 6.51 -0.41
C LEU A 33 -15.43 5.13 -1.06
N VAL A 34 -14.79 5.02 -2.23
CA VAL A 34 -14.59 3.74 -2.93
C VAL A 34 -13.82 2.74 -2.08
N ARG A 35 -12.81 3.19 -1.32
CA ARG A 35 -12.08 2.33 -0.39
C ARG A 35 -12.91 1.95 0.83
N ALA A 36 -13.68 2.88 1.38
CA ALA A 36 -14.58 2.59 2.49
C ALA A 36 -15.61 1.52 2.11
N ILE A 37 -16.18 1.60 0.89
CA ILE A 37 -17.07 0.57 0.35
C ILE A 37 -16.33 -0.77 0.19
N ALA A 38 -15.15 -0.75 -0.41
CA ALA A 38 -14.39 -1.99 -0.64
C ALA A 38 -13.94 -2.67 0.67
N PHE A 39 -13.65 -1.89 1.71
CA PHE A 39 -13.29 -2.38 3.04
C PHE A 39 -14.49 -2.50 3.98
N ALA A 40 -15.72 -2.25 3.52
CA ALA A 40 -16.91 -2.34 4.36
C ALA A 40 -17.04 -3.70 5.06
N PRO A 41 -16.74 -4.85 4.41
CA PRO A 41 -16.84 -6.12 5.11
C PRO A 41 -15.87 -6.24 6.29
N PHE A 42 -14.65 -5.74 6.13
CA PHE A 42 -13.64 -5.69 7.19
C PHE A 42 -13.99 -4.66 8.27
N ILE A 43 -14.57 -3.52 7.90
CA ILE A 43 -15.02 -2.52 8.86
C ILE A 43 -16.15 -3.08 9.74
N ALA A 44 -17.08 -3.84 9.15
CA ALA A 44 -18.19 -4.45 9.86
C ALA A 44 -17.74 -5.47 10.92
N THR A 45 -16.57 -6.11 10.78
CA THR A 45 -16.05 -7.00 11.82
C THR A 45 -15.72 -6.25 13.12
N PHE A 46 -15.33 -4.96 13.03
CA PHE A 46 -15.14 -4.12 14.21
C PHE A 46 -16.45 -3.77 14.92
N PHE A 47 -17.58 -3.88 14.23
CA PHE A 47 -18.92 -3.71 14.78
C PHE A 47 -19.56 -5.05 15.23
N GLY A 48 -18.78 -6.14 15.27
CA GLY A 48 -19.23 -7.44 15.77
C GLY A 48 -19.81 -8.38 14.71
N VAL A 49 -19.69 -8.07 13.41
CA VAL A 49 -20.14 -8.98 12.35
C VAL A 49 -19.13 -10.11 12.14
N THR A 50 -19.58 -11.36 12.28
CA THR A 50 -18.72 -12.56 12.22
C THR A 50 -18.79 -13.33 10.91
N TYR A 51 -19.73 -12.98 10.02
CA TYR A 51 -19.97 -13.68 8.74
C TYR A 51 -20.19 -15.20 8.87
N GLY A 52 -20.72 -15.66 10.01
CA GLY A 52 -20.95 -17.08 10.28
C GLY A 52 -19.68 -17.88 10.59
N VAL A 53 -18.55 -17.21 10.85
CA VAL A 53 -17.28 -17.83 11.27
C VAL A 53 -17.05 -17.57 12.77
N GLN A 54 -16.19 -18.38 13.41
CA GLN A 54 -15.75 -18.13 14.78
C GLN A 54 -15.15 -16.73 14.95
N ASP A 55 -15.37 -16.08 16.09
CA ASP A 55 -14.93 -14.71 16.38
C ASP A 55 -13.44 -14.45 16.09
N LYS A 56 -12.59 -15.46 16.36
CA LYS A 56 -11.14 -15.38 16.11
C LYS A 56 -10.78 -15.24 14.63
N LEU A 57 -11.66 -15.71 13.74
CA LEU A 57 -11.49 -15.71 12.29
C LEU A 57 -12.30 -14.59 11.59
N ALA A 58 -13.19 -13.90 12.32
CA ALA A 58 -14.07 -12.87 11.76
C ALA A 58 -13.28 -11.80 10.99
N SER A 59 -12.20 -11.25 11.58
CA SER A 59 -11.36 -10.24 10.93
C SER A 59 -10.67 -10.76 9.65
N ALA A 60 -10.23 -12.02 9.64
CA ALA A 60 -9.64 -12.63 8.46
C ALA A 60 -10.69 -12.89 7.36
N ALA A 61 -11.91 -13.31 7.73
CA ALA A 61 -13.03 -13.47 6.81
C ALA A 61 -13.44 -12.12 6.21
N GLY A 62 -13.57 -11.07 7.03
CA GLY A 62 -13.86 -9.71 6.58
C GLY A 62 -12.79 -9.17 5.64
N PHE A 63 -11.51 -9.44 5.92
CA PHE A 63 -10.41 -9.10 5.01
C PHE A 63 -10.49 -9.88 3.69
N GLY A 64 -10.78 -11.19 3.77
CA GLY A 64 -10.98 -12.07 2.62
C GLY A 64 -12.12 -11.62 1.70
N LEU A 65 -13.24 -11.16 2.25
CA LEU A 65 -14.37 -10.58 1.51
C LEU A 65 -14.07 -9.19 0.96
N SER A 66 -13.26 -8.40 1.66
CA SER A 66 -12.85 -7.06 1.19
C SER A 66 -11.87 -7.12 0.03
N PHE A 67 -11.06 -8.18 -0.07
CA PHE A 67 -10.08 -8.36 -1.14
C PHE A 67 -10.68 -8.37 -2.57
N PRO A 68 -11.69 -9.18 -2.91
CA PRO A 68 -12.32 -9.14 -4.23
C PRO A 68 -13.02 -7.79 -4.50
N LEU A 69 -13.68 -7.20 -3.50
CA LEU A 69 -14.27 -5.86 -3.64
C LEU A 69 -13.20 -4.79 -3.94
N TYR A 70 -12.04 -4.89 -3.30
CA TYR A 70 -10.91 -4.01 -3.57
C TYR A 70 -10.42 -4.16 -5.02
N LEU A 71 -10.26 -5.40 -5.48
CA LEU A 71 -9.84 -5.68 -6.86
C LEU A 71 -10.85 -5.19 -7.89
N LEU A 72 -12.15 -5.36 -7.63
CA LEU A 72 -13.20 -4.92 -8.54
C LEU A 72 -13.33 -3.41 -8.54
N ILE A 73 -13.47 -2.77 -7.38
CA ILE A 73 -13.89 -1.36 -7.32
C ILE A 73 -12.67 -0.41 -7.26
N VAL A 74 -11.73 -0.67 -6.34
CA VAL A 74 -10.63 0.28 -6.06
C VAL A 74 -9.59 0.26 -7.18
N LEU A 75 -9.26 -0.93 -7.69
CA LEU A 75 -8.21 -1.09 -8.69
C LEU A 75 -8.46 -0.29 -9.99
N PRO A 76 -9.62 -0.39 -10.68
CA PRO A 76 -9.87 0.40 -11.89
C PRO A 76 -9.97 1.90 -11.60
N MET A 77 -10.54 2.29 -10.45
CA MET A 77 -10.63 3.70 -10.06
C MET A 77 -9.24 4.35 -9.85
N ARG A 78 -8.21 3.57 -9.52
CA ARG A 78 -6.83 4.07 -9.46
C ARG A 78 -6.30 4.52 -10.83
N PHE A 79 -6.64 3.80 -11.91
CA PHE A 79 -6.25 4.17 -13.27
C PHE A 79 -6.94 5.47 -13.70
N MET A 80 -8.21 5.62 -13.37
CA MET A 80 -8.94 6.87 -13.65
C MET A 80 -8.23 8.09 -13.02
N MET A 81 -7.92 7.99 -11.72
CA MET A 81 -7.30 9.10 -10.97
C MET A 81 -5.86 9.38 -11.42
N ARG A 82 -5.04 8.34 -11.57
CA ARG A 82 -3.64 8.51 -11.98
C ARG A 82 -3.50 8.95 -13.43
N GLY A 83 -4.39 8.49 -14.31
CA GLY A 83 -4.52 9.02 -15.66
C GLY A 83 -4.93 10.49 -15.67
N ALA A 84 -5.87 10.91 -14.82
CA ALA A 84 -6.24 12.32 -14.69
C ALA A 84 -5.05 13.19 -14.22
N LEU A 85 -4.28 12.72 -13.24
CA LEU A 85 -3.06 13.40 -12.79
C LEU A 85 -2.00 13.53 -13.89
N LEU A 86 -1.83 12.51 -14.73
CA LEU A 86 -0.90 12.58 -15.86
C LEU A 86 -1.36 13.63 -16.89
N ARG A 87 -2.65 13.67 -17.22
CA ARG A 87 -3.22 14.68 -18.13
C ARG A 87 -3.05 16.09 -17.59
N MET A 88 -3.35 16.29 -16.30
CA MET A 88 -3.10 17.57 -15.62
C MET A 88 -1.62 17.97 -15.67
N ALA A 89 -0.70 17.03 -15.48
CA ALA A 89 0.74 17.27 -15.59
C ALA A 89 1.19 17.62 -17.01
N LYS A 90 0.49 17.12 -18.04
CA LYS A 90 0.72 17.46 -19.44
C LYS A 90 -0.02 18.73 -19.91
N SER A 91 -0.92 19.26 -19.08
CA SER A 91 -1.85 20.33 -19.45
C SER A 91 -2.82 19.93 -20.58
N GLU A 92 -3.20 18.64 -20.62
CA GLU A 92 -4.24 18.13 -21.52
C GLU A 92 -5.63 18.36 -20.90
N THR A 93 -6.54 18.97 -21.66
CA THR A 93 -7.92 19.28 -21.23
C THR A 93 -8.92 18.17 -21.55
N ASP A 94 -8.54 17.23 -22.43
CA ASP A 94 -9.46 16.21 -22.91
C ASP A 94 -9.82 15.19 -21.84
N LYS A 95 -11.12 14.96 -21.69
CA LYS A 95 -11.64 13.91 -20.83
C LYS A 95 -11.47 12.57 -21.54
N ALA A 96 -10.63 11.71 -20.99
CA ALA A 96 -10.53 10.34 -21.46
C ALA A 96 -11.88 9.61 -21.29
N PRO A 97 -12.29 8.77 -22.25
CA PRO A 97 -13.51 7.99 -22.14
C PRO A 97 -13.45 7.03 -20.95
N LEU A 98 -14.57 6.87 -20.25
CA LEU A 98 -14.72 5.89 -19.16
C LEU A 98 -14.65 4.47 -19.75
N ARG A 99 -13.58 3.74 -19.41
CA ARG A 99 -13.37 2.36 -19.90
C ARG A 99 -12.99 1.44 -18.74
N TYR A 100 -13.95 1.22 -17.86
CA TYR A 100 -13.80 0.41 -16.66
C TYR A 100 -13.22 -0.99 -16.94
N ALA A 101 -13.77 -1.70 -17.93
CA ALA A 101 -13.33 -3.06 -18.28
C ALA A 101 -11.84 -3.11 -18.65
N ALA A 102 -11.35 -2.12 -19.40
CA ALA A 102 -9.94 -2.01 -19.73
C ALA A 102 -9.09 -1.78 -18.47
N TRP A 103 -9.49 -0.85 -17.60
CA TRP A 103 -8.77 -0.56 -16.35
C TRP A 103 -8.74 -1.75 -15.40
N LEU A 104 -9.84 -2.49 -15.29
CA LEU A 104 -9.91 -3.71 -14.48
C LEU A 104 -8.97 -4.78 -15.05
N ARG A 105 -9.02 -5.03 -16.36
CA ARG A 105 -8.13 -6.01 -17.03
C ARG A 105 -6.66 -5.68 -16.79
N PHE A 106 -6.23 -4.45 -17.07
CA PHE A 106 -4.84 -4.04 -16.88
C PHE A 106 -4.42 -4.01 -15.42
N GLY A 107 -5.35 -3.65 -14.52
CA GLY A 107 -5.16 -3.74 -13.09
C GLY A 107 -4.89 -5.18 -12.64
N LEU A 108 -5.74 -6.12 -13.03
CA LEU A 108 -5.60 -7.54 -12.71
C LEU A 108 -4.32 -8.12 -13.29
N MET A 109 -4.03 -7.88 -14.57
CA MET A 109 -2.80 -8.34 -15.21
C MET A 109 -1.55 -7.84 -14.48
N ARG A 110 -1.56 -6.57 -14.03
CA ARG A 110 -0.48 -6.04 -13.22
C ARG A 110 -0.40 -6.73 -11.86
N SER A 111 -1.53 -6.94 -11.18
CA SER A 111 -1.56 -7.64 -9.89
C SER A 111 -1.00 -9.06 -10.01
N PHE A 112 -1.38 -9.80 -11.06
CA PHE A 112 -0.83 -11.13 -11.33
C PHE A 112 0.68 -11.10 -11.59
N ARG A 113 1.19 -10.11 -12.34
CA ARG A 113 2.65 -9.95 -12.55
C ARG A 113 3.40 -9.54 -11.28
N ALA A 114 2.73 -8.86 -10.35
CA ALA A 114 3.29 -8.51 -9.05
C ALA A 114 3.20 -9.68 -8.05
N LEU A 115 2.35 -10.68 -8.31
CA LEU A 115 2.07 -11.79 -7.38
C LEU A 115 3.34 -12.53 -6.91
N PRO A 116 4.31 -12.91 -7.77
CA PRO A 116 5.51 -13.62 -7.31
C PRO A 116 6.34 -12.81 -6.30
N TRP A 117 6.26 -11.49 -6.35
CA TRP A 117 6.97 -10.59 -5.45
C TRP A 117 6.22 -10.34 -4.14
N ILE A 118 4.89 -10.42 -4.18
CA ILE A 118 4.00 -10.22 -3.04
C ILE A 118 3.84 -11.52 -2.25
N LEU A 119 3.93 -12.67 -2.94
CA LEU A 119 3.68 -14.00 -2.39
C LEU A 119 4.54 -14.32 -1.16
N PRO A 120 5.86 -14.04 -1.11
CA PRO A 120 6.66 -14.30 0.09
C PRO A 120 6.10 -13.61 1.33
N LEU A 121 5.68 -12.34 1.19
CA LEU A 121 5.09 -11.59 2.29
C LEU A 121 3.73 -12.16 2.71
N LEU A 122 2.90 -12.57 1.75
CA LEU A 122 1.62 -13.21 2.04
C LEU A 122 1.81 -14.54 2.75
N ILE A 123 2.82 -15.33 2.39
CA ILE A 123 3.18 -16.58 3.07
C ILE A 123 3.63 -16.28 4.50
N CYS A 124 4.48 -15.26 4.70
CA CYS A 124 4.90 -14.86 6.05
C CYS A 124 3.70 -14.46 6.91
N ILE A 125 2.83 -13.57 6.42
CA ILE A 125 1.68 -13.07 7.18
C ILE A 125 0.64 -14.18 7.40
N GLY A 126 0.30 -14.94 6.36
CA GLY A 126 -0.69 -16.00 6.41
C GLY A 126 -0.23 -17.20 7.25
N GLY A 127 1.03 -17.62 7.06
CA GLY A 127 1.65 -18.67 7.87
C GLY A 127 1.74 -18.27 9.33
N PHE A 128 2.10 -17.02 9.62
CA PHE A 128 2.07 -16.49 10.97
C PHE A 128 0.65 -16.50 11.57
N TYR A 129 -0.34 -15.98 10.83
CA TYR A 129 -1.73 -15.96 11.27
C TYR A 129 -2.26 -17.37 11.58
N TYR A 130 -1.93 -18.36 10.73
CA TYR A 130 -2.26 -19.76 10.94
C TYR A 130 -1.60 -20.32 12.20
N LEU A 131 -0.29 -20.13 12.36
CA LEU A 131 0.47 -20.61 13.52
C LEU A 131 -0.03 -20.01 14.83
N TRP A 132 -0.57 -18.80 14.80
CA TRP A 132 -1.04 -18.09 16.00
C TRP A 132 -2.50 -18.43 16.38
N ASN A 133 -3.39 -18.59 15.39
CA ASN A 133 -4.83 -18.68 15.65
C ASN A 133 -5.43 -20.07 15.44
N ILE A 134 -4.79 -20.92 14.63
CA ILE A 134 -5.34 -22.22 14.20
C ILE A 134 -4.46 -23.37 14.68
N ALA A 135 -3.14 -23.24 14.57
CA ALA A 135 -2.20 -24.29 14.94
C ALA A 135 -2.14 -24.52 16.46
N GLU A 136 -1.63 -25.69 16.85
CA GLU A 136 -1.33 -26.01 18.25
C GLU A 136 -0.34 -25.01 18.86
N ALA A 137 -0.55 -24.66 20.14
CA ALA A 137 0.24 -23.65 20.84
C ALA A 137 1.76 -23.91 20.85
N THR A 138 2.17 -25.17 20.69
CA THR A 138 3.58 -25.60 20.67
C THR A 138 4.26 -25.42 19.31
N LEU A 139 3.48 -25.27 18.22
CA LEU A 139 4.03 -25.24 16.87
C LEU A 139 4.77 -23.94 16.56
N LEU A 140 4.26 -22.79 17.00
CA LEU A 140 4.95 -21.53 16.75
C LEU A 140 6.34 -21.46 17.43
N PRO A 141 6.50 -21.77 18.73
CA PRO A 141 7.83 -21.87 19.34
C PRO A 141 8.75 -22.89 18.65
N ARG A 142 8.19 -24.00 18.17
CA ARG A 142 8.94 -25.03 17.42
C ARG A 142 9.44 -24.50 16.09
N VAL A 143 8.62 -23.77 15.33
CA VAL A 143 9.03 -23.14 14.06
C VAL A 143 10.13 -22.09 14.31
N ILE A 144 9.98 -21.27 15.36
CA ILE A 144 11.00 -20.28 15.72
C ILE A 144 12.31 -20.99 16.09
N ARG A 145 12.26 -22.00 16.95
CA ARG A 145 13.46 -22.74 17.36
C ARG A 145 14.13 -23.44 16.17
N GLY A 146 13.34 -24.12 15.33
CA GLY A 146 13.85 -24.79 14.13
C GLY A 146 14.52 -23.82 13.16
N ALA A 147 13.97 -22.61 12.98
CA ALA A 147 14.62 -21.55 12.19
C ALA A 147 15.98 -21.12 12.79
N GLY A 148 16.10 -21.09 14.12
CA GLY A 148 17.37 -20.81 14.80
C GLY A 148 18.40 -21.95 14.63
N GLU A 149 17.93 -23.20 14.72
CA GLU A 149 18.76 -24.39 14.55
C GLU A 149 19.38 -24.50 13.16
N LEU A 150 18.74 -23.95 12.11
CA LEU A 150 19.31 -23.85 10.75
C LEU A 150 20.65 -23.10 10.71
N VAL A 151 20.92 -22.23 11.69
CA VAL A 151 22.16 -21.46 11.80
C VAL A 151 22.98 -21.90 13.03
N GLY A 152 22.64 -23.04 13.64
CA GLY A 152 23.26 -23.52 14.87
C GLY A 152 22.96 -22.64 16.10
N GLY A 153 21.91 -21.81 16.04
CA GLY A 153 21.58 -20.81 17.03
C GLY A 153 20.46 -21.22 18.01
N THR A 154 20.10 -20.28 18.87
CA THR A 154 19.02 -20.41 19.87
C THR A 154 17.69 -19.86 19.37
N TYR A 155 16.65 -19.91 20.21
CA TYR A 155 15.34 -19.29 19.95
C TYR A 155 15.44 -17.83 19.49
N THR A 156 16.32 -17.03 20.11
CA THR A 156 16.54 -15.63 19.73
C THR A 156 17.03 -15.48 18.30
N HIS A 157 17.92 -16.37 17.86
CA HIS A 157 18.42 -16.39 16.48
C HIS A 157 17.31 -16.73 15.50
N GLY A 158 16.45 -17.68 15.85
CA GLY A 158 15.26 -18.02 15.06
C GLY A 158 14.27 -16.86 14.92
N LEU A 159 14.02 -16.12 16.01
CA LEU A 159 13.16 -14.94 15.98
C LEU A 159 13.73 -13.86 15.05
N ILE A 160 15.03 -13.59 15.15
CA ILE A 160 15.73 -12.62 14.30
C ILE A 160 15.67 -13.06 12.83
N LEU A 161 15.88 -14.34 12.53
CA LEU A 161 15.87 -14.87 11.17
C LEU A 161 14.48 -14.75 10.52
N LEU A 162 13.42 -15.09 11.25
CA LEU A 162 12.05 -14.93 10.77
C LEU A 162 11.67 -13.45 10.58
N ALA A 163 12.11 -12.57 11.48
CA ALA A 163 11.91 -11.13 11.34
C ALA A 163 12.63 -10.58 10.08
N LEU A 164 13.88 -10.98 9.86
CA LEU A 164 14.64 -10.63 8.66
C LEU A 164 13.97 -11.16 7.38
N ALA A 165 13.49 -12.41 7.39
CA ALA A 165 12.75 -12.98 6.27
C ALA A 165 11.47 -12.19 5.95
N CYS A 166 10.74 -11.74 6.98
CA CYS A 166 9.58 -10.87 6.82
C CYS A 166 9.96 -9.51 6.23
N ILE A 167 11.04 -8.89 6.71
CA ILE A 167 11.54 -7.60 6.21
C ILE A 167 11.96 -7.72 4.74
N LEU A 168 12.73 -8.75 4.39
CA LEU A 168 13.14 -9.01 3.00
C LEU A 168 11.93 -9.25 2.09
N SER A 169 10.94 -10.01 2.57
CA SER A 169 9.68 -10.22 1.85
C SER A 169 8.89 -8.92 1.66
N ALA A 170 8.88 -8.02 2.65
CA ALA A 170 8.27 -6.71 2.52
C ALA A 170 8.98 -5.82 1.49
N VAL A 171 10.32 -5.86 1.45
CA VAL A 171 11.13 -5.16 0.43
C VAL A 171 10.84 -5.71 -0.97
N LEU A 172 10.78 -7.04 -1.14
CA LEU A 172 10.41 -7.67 -2.40
C LEU A 172 9.00 -7.26 -2.85
N CYS A 173 8.03 -7.29 -1.93
CA CYS A 173 6.67 -6.83 -2.18
C CYS A 173 6.64 -5.36 -2.65
N PHE A 174 7.41 -4.48 -2.00
CA PHE A 174 7.53 -3.08 -2.41
C PHE A 174 8.13 -2.92 -3.81
N ILE A 175 9.19 -3.67 -4.13
CA ILE A 175 9.84 -3.67 -5.45
C ILE A 175 8.87 -4.18 -6.53
N GLY A 176 8.19 -5.31 -6.29
CA GLY A 176 7.24 -5.88 -7.23
C GLY A 176 6.05 -4.96 -7.50
N TRP A 177 5.53 -4.33 -6.46
CA TRP A 177 4.45 -3.33 -6.60
C TRP A 177 4.87 -2.10 -7.43
N ARG A 178 6.17 -1.75 -7.36
CA ARG A 178 6.80 -0.64 -8.10
C ARG A 178 7.07 -0.95 -9.56
N HIS A 179 7.35 -2.20 -9.90
CA HIS A 179 7.87 -2.62 -11.20
C HIS A 179 7.03 -2.12 -12.39
N HIS A 180 5.70 -1.98 -12.21
CA HIS A 180 4.77 -1.50 -13.24
C HIS A 180 3.94 -0.28 -12.79
N LEU A 181 4.54 0.60 -11.98
CA LEU A 181 3.85 1.77 -11.44
C LEU A 181 3.30 2.69 -12.54
N ALA A 182 4.08 2.94 -13.59
CA ALA A 182 3.73 3.84 -14.69
C ALA A 182 2.47 3.41 -15.47
N LEU A 183 2.18 2.11 -15.51
CA LEU A 183 0.99 1.57 -16.17
C LEU A 183 -0.32 2.21 -15.69
N GLU A 184 -0.41 2.54 -14.40
CA GLU A 184 -1.61 3.18 -13.85
C GLU A 184 -1.82 4.63 -14.33
N PHE A 185 -0.78 5.27 -14.84
CA PHE A 185 -0.83 6.65 -15.32
C PHE A 185 -1.09 6.71 -16.84
N LEU A 186 -0.76 5.65 -17.58
CA LEU A 186 -0.88 5.63 -19.04
C LEU A 186 -2.34 5.54 -19.51
N PRO A 187 -2.65 6.06 -20.71
CA PRO A 187 -3.93 5.83 -21.37
C PRO A 187 -3.99 4.39 -21.91
N VAL A 188 -4.04 3.40 -21.01
CA VAL A 188 -4.01 1.96 -21.34
C VAL A 188 -5.14 1.48 -22.27
N HIS A 189 -6.16 2.31 -22.49
CA HIS A 189 -7.29 2.00 -23.36
C HIS A 189 -7.00 2.18 -24.85
N THR A 190 -5.93 2.88 -25.22
CA THR A 190 -5.48 3.07 -26.61
C THR A 190 -4.33 2.14 -26.98
N LEU A 191 -3.83 1.34 -26.04
CA LEU A 191 -2.62 0.53 -26.22
C LEU A 191 -2.97 -0.95 -26.21
N ALA A 192 -2.35 -1.73 -27.11
CA ALA A 192 -2.41 -3.18 -27.04
C ALA A 192 -1.72 -3.68 -25.75
N ASN A 193 -2.11 -4.89 -25.30
CA ASN A 193 -1.67 -5.39 -23.99
C ASN A 193 -0.15 -5.46 -23.84
N LYS A 194 0.58 -5.98 -24.84
CA LYS A 194 2.05 -6.09 -24.78
C LYS A 194 2.71 -4.71 -24.77
N ASP A 195 2.24 -3.81 -25.63
CA ASP A 195 2.78 -2.47 -25.81
C ASP A 195 2.65 -1.60 -24.56
N ALA A 196 1.54 -1.74 -23.83
CA ALA A 196 1.33 -1.02 -22.58
C ALA A 196 2.37 -1.35 -21.49
N PHE A 197 2.76 -2.63 -21.36
CA PHE A 197 3.76 -3.04 -20.37
C PHE A 197 5.18 -2.68 -20.81
N VAL A 198 5.49 -2.79 -22.11
CA VAL A 198 6.79 -2.36 -22.67
C VAL A 198 6.95 -0.86 -22.47
N ARG A 199 5.95 -0.06 -22.88
CA ARG A 199 5.94 1.40 -22.67
C ARG A 199 6.08 1.76 -21.19
N SER A 200 5.34 1.09 -20.30
CA SER A 200 5.50 1.30 -18.86
C SER A 200 6.93 1.04 -18.39
N ARG A 201 7.63 0.02 -18.92
CA ARG A 201 9.02 -0.27 -18.55
C ARG A 201 9.96 0.80 -19.10
N THR A 202 9.81 1.20 -20.35
CA THR A 202 10.63 2.24 -21.00
C THR A 202 10.54 3.58 -20.26
N LEU A 203 9.32 3.99 -19.86
CA LEU A 203 9.13 5.22 -19.08
C LEU A 203 9.73 5.13 -17.68
N MET A 204 9.65 3.96 -17.04
CA MET A 204 10.27 3.73 -15.72
C MET A 204 11.80 3.76 -15.79
N GLN A 205 12.39 3.26 -16.89
CA GLN A 205 13.83 3.21 -17.08
C GLN A 205 14.42 4.57 -17.45
N SER A 206 13.81 5.28 -18.40
CA SER A 206 14.26 6.62 -18.82
C SER A 206 14.30 7.63 -17.69
N GLN A 207 13.37 7.55 -16.74
CA GLN A 207 13.27 8.49 -15.61
C GLN A 207 13.62 7.87 -14.25
N ARG A 208 14.45 6.82 -14.20
CA ARG A 208 14.77 6.07 -12.97
C ARG A 208 15.26 6.98 -11.83
N ALA A 209 16.18 7.90 -12.12
CA ALA A 209 16.75 8.80 -11.12
C ALA A 209 15.71 9.78 -10.55
N LEU A 210 14.90 10.41 -11.42
CA LEU A 210 13.86 11.34 -11.00
C LEU A 210 12.73 10.63 -10.24
N LEU A 211 12.35 9.42 -10.65
CA LEU A 211 11.37 8.60 -9.93
C LEU A 211 11.90 8.13 -8.57
N ALA A 212 13.19 7.80 -8.45
CA ALA A 212 13.84 7.45 -7.20
C ALA A 212 13.93 8.66 -6.24
N HIS A 213 14.27 9.85 -6.76
CA HIS A 213 14.23 11.08 -5.99
C HIS A 213 12.81 11.40 -5.50
N ALA A 214 11.83 11.38 -6.41
CA ALA A 214 10.44 11.66 -6.08
C ALA A 214 9.90 10.69 -5.02
N THR A 215 10.31 9.43 -5.10
CA THR A 215 10.02 8.39 -4.11
C THR A 215 10.57 8.72 -2.74
N ARG A 216 11.85 9.09 -2.64
CA ARG A 216 12.50 9.34 -1.35
C ARG A 216 11.83 10.50 -0.64
N VAL A 217 11.56 11.59 -1.37
CA VAL A 217 10.81 12.73 -0.82
C VAL A 217 9.39 12.31 -0.44
N ASN A 218 8.70 11.52 -1.27
CA ASN A 218 7.38 10.97 -0.94
C ASN A 218 7.39 10.05 0.29
N PHE A 219 8.51 9.41 0.61
CA PHE A 219 8.68 8.62 1.83
C PHE A 219 8.81 9.55 3.03
N VAL A 220 9.68 10.56 2.96
CA VAL A 220 9.85 11.58 4.02
C VAL A 220 8.54 12.30 4.33
N ILE A 221 7.77 12.68 3.31
CA ILE A 221 6.45 13.32 3.47
C ILE A 221 5.46 12.42 4.24
N ALA A 222 5.59 11.09 4.13
CA ALA A 222 4.72 10.15 4.84
C ALA A 222 5.19 9.84 6.26
N LEU A 223 6.44 10.13 6.62
CA LEU A 223 7.02 9.79 7.93
C LEU A 223 6.24 10.39 9.11
N PRO A 224 5.83 11.68 9.12
CA PRO A 224 5.12 12.24 10.28
C PRO A 224 3.85 11.46 10.63
N ALA A 225 3.08 11.05 9.63
CA ALA A 225 1.87 10.26 9.84
C ALA A 225 2.19 8.85 10.37
N VAL A 226 3.23 8.20 9.83
CA VAL A 226 3.67 6.88 10.28
C VAL A 226 4.18 6.95 11.73
N VAL A 227 5.01 7.94 12.05
CA VAL A 227 5.54 8.17 13.40
C VAL A 227 4.41 8.44 14.39
N ALA A 228 3.45 9.30 14.04
CA ALA A 228 2.29 9.55 14.89
C ALA A 228 1.50 8.28 15.22
N VAL A 229 1.21 7.44 14.21
CA VAL A 229 0.54 6.15 14.43
C VAL A 229 1.39 5.23 15.29
N LEU A 230 2.69 5.10 15.02
CA LEU A 230 3.57 4.26 15.81
C LEU A 230 3.65 4.71 17.27
N ILE A 231 3.73 6.02 17.54
CA ILE A 231 3.72 6.57 18.90
C ILE A 231 2.41 6.23 19.61
N LEU A 232 1.25 6.47 18.98
CA LEU A 232 -0.06 6.17 19.57
C LEU A 232 -0.19 4.68 19.90
N LEU A 233 0.19 3.80 18.97
CA LEU A 233 0.17 2.36 19.21
C LEU A 233 1.16 1.96 20.31
N SER A 234 2.34 2.57 20.37
CA SER A 234 3.37 2.25 21.37
C SER A 234 2.95 2.67 22.77
N ILE A 235 2.24 3.79 22.92
CA ILE A 235 1.68 4.24 24.20
C ILE A 235 0.59 3.28 24.68
N ASP A 236 -0.30 2.80 23.80
CA ASP A 236 -1.32 1.80 24.16
C ASP A 236 -0.69 0.46 24.57
N LEU A 237 0.41 0.11 23.91
CA LEU A 237 1.09 -1.15 24.10
C LEU A 237 1.99 -1.15 25.33
N SER A 238 2.64 -0.03 25.65
CA SER A 238 3.58 0.09 26.78
C SER A 238 2.92 -0.24 28.12
N GLY A 239 1.64 0.10 28.29
CA GLY A 239 0.86 -0.25 29.47
C GLY A 239 0.61 -1.76 29.65
N ARG A 240 0.96 -2.58 28.66
CA ARG A 240 0.79 -4.05 28.67
C ARG A 240 2.11 -4.81 28.72
N LEU A 241 3.24 -4.13 28.52
CA LEU A 241 4.56 -4.77 28.49
C LEU A 241 4.99 -5.16 29.90
N THR A 242 5.61 -6.33 30.04
CA THR A 242 6.07 -6.89 31.30
C THR A 242 7.58 -6.72 31.52
N GLY A 243 8.31 -6.25 30.51
CA GLY A 243 9.75 -6.02 30.56
C GLY A 243 10.60 -7.24 30.21
N SER A 244 9.95 -8.38 29.93
CA SER A 244 10.63 -9.59 29.45
C SER A 244 10.45 -9.74 27.94
N LEU A 245 11.56 -9.79 27.21
CA LEU A 245 11.57 -9.75 25.73
C LEU A 245 10.71 -10.85 25.07
N GLN A 246 10.64 -12.04 25.67
CA GLN A 246 9.82 -13.14 25.16
C GLN A 246 8.31 -12.87 25.30
N PHE A 247 7.85 -12.46 26.50
CA PHE A 247 6.44 -12.17 26.71
C PHE A 247 6.02 -10.87 26.01
N ASP A 248 6.89 -9.86 26.00
CA ASP A 248 6.65 -8.60 25.28
C ASP A 248 6.49 -8.86 23.79
N ALA A 249 7.33 -9.71 23.18
CA ALA A 249 7.17 -10.10 21.79
C ALA A 249 5.80 -10.77 21.53
N VAL A 250 5.36 -11.68 22.40
CA VAL A 250 4.04 -12.33 22.31
C VAL A 250 2.90 -11.30 22.43
N ILE A 251 3.00 -10.35 23.36
CA ILE A 251 1.99 -9.31 23.59
C ILE A 251 1.89 -8.35 22.40
N ILE A 252 3.04 -7.86 21.91
CA ILE A 252 3.12 -7.01 20.72
C ILE A 252 2.48 -7.73 19.54
N LEU A 253 2.85 -8.99 19.36
CA LEU A 253 2.43 -9.80 18.22
C LEU A 253 0.94 -10.12 18.27
N GLU A 254 0.40 -10.43 19.46
CA GLU A 254 -1.04 -10.58 19.65
C GLU A 254 -1.78 -9.27 19.34
N ALA A 255 -1.29 -8.15 19.86
CA ALA A 255 -1.91 -6.84 19.66
C ALA A 255 -1.95 -6.45 18.19
N VAL A 256 -0.85 -6.65 17.45
CA VAL A 256 -0.75 -6.31 16.03
C VAL A 256 -1.60 -7.25 15.16
N THR A 257 -1.57 -8.56 15.43
CA THR A 257 -2.28 -9.54 14.58
C THR A 257 -3.77 -9.60 14.84
N LYS A 258 -4.22 -9.40 16.07
CA LYS A 258 -5.64 -9.33 16.42
C LYS A 258 -6.20 -7.90 16.41
N LEU A 259 -5.37 -6.90 16.08
CA LEU A 259 -5.70 -5.48 16.21
C LEU A 259 -6.32 -5.14 17.58
N LYS A 260 -5.79 -5.77 18.65
CA LYS A 260 -6.30 -5.67 20.02
C LYS A 260 -5.87 -4.37 20.69
N PHE A 261 -6.04 -3.24 20.02
CA PHE A 261 -5.81 -1.89 20.56
C PHE A 261 -7.11 -1.33 21.13
N THR A 262 -7.01 -0.38 22.06
CA THR A 262 -8.22 0.30 22.54
C THR A 262 -8.90 1.08 21.40
N GLN A 263 -10.23 1.17 21.43
CA GLN A 263 -10.99 1.89 20.40
C GLN A 263 -10.54 3.35 20.30
N ASN A 264 -10.24 3.99 21.43
CA ASN A 264 -9.73 5.35 21.47
C ASN A 264 -8.41 5.49 20.69
N THR A 265 -7.45 4.59 20.90
CA THR A 265 -6.18 4.57 20.16
C THR A 265 -6.41 4.39 18.65
N LEU A 266 -7.36 3.53 18.26
CA LEU A 266 -7.71 3.34 16.84
C LEU A 266 -8.33 4.62 16.23
N TYR A 267 -9.20 5.32 16.97
CA TYR A 267 -9.77 6.61 16.51
C TYR A 267 -8.70 7.69 16.38
N LEU A 268 -7.78 7.79 17.34
CA LEU A 268 -6.66 8.73 17.28
C LEU A 268 -5.73 8.42 16.09
N CYS A 269 -5.44 7.14 15.83
CA CYS A 269 -4.67 6.72 14.66
C CYS A 269 -5.39 7.11 13.36
N ALA A 270 -6.71 6.90 13.28
CA ALA A 270 -7.50 7.30 12.12
C ALA A 270 -7.47 8.83 11.92
N ALA A 271 -7.63 9.62 12.99
CA ALA A 271 -7.54 11.07 12.95
C ALA A 271 -6.14 11.56 12.52
N ALA A 272 -5.08 10.96 13.07
CA ALA A 272 -3.71 11.26 12.69
C ALA A 272 -3.46 11.00 11.20
N LEU A 273 -3.95 9.89 10.65
CA LEU A 273 -3.86 9.61 9.21
C LEU A 273 -4.71 10.58 8.37
N LEU A 274 -5.90 10.94 8.84
CA LEU A 274 -6.78 11.88 8.12
C LEU A 274 -6.18 13.28 8.03
N ILE A 275 -5.50 13.74 9.08
CA ILE A 275 -4.90 15.08 9.14
C ILE A 275 -3.52 15.10 8.49
N LEU A 276 -2.65 14.15 8.84
CA LEU A 276 -1.23 14.18 8.45
C LEU A 276 -0.94 13.47 7.14
N TYR A 277 -1.77 12.49 6.72
CA TYR A 277 -1.48 11.68 5.54
C TYR A 277 -2.37 12.01 4.35
N VAL A 278 -3.69 12.03 4.53
CA VAL A 278 -4.68 12.16 3.43
C VAL A 278 -4.45 13.41 2.57
N PRO A 279 -4.21 14.62 3.11
CA PRO A 279 -4.00 15.83 2.30
C PRO A 279 -2.75 15.74 1.40
N LEU A 280 -1.75 14.96 1.81
CA LEU A 280 -0.48 14.81 1.10
C LEU A 280 -0.53 13.71 0.02
N VAL A 281 -1.56 12.86 0.02
CA VAL A 281 -1.75 11.81 -0.99
C VAL A 281 -1.83 12.36 -2.43
N PRO A 282 -2.68 13.34 -2.76
CA PRO A 282 -2.75 13.87 -4.13
C PRO A 282 -1.43 14.51 -4.55
N TYR A 283 -0.77 15.23 -3.66
CA TYR A 283 0.53 15.85 -3.91
C TYR A 283 1.63 14.83 -4.26
N ARG A 284 1.77 13.77 -3.45
CA ARG A 284 2.75 12.68 -3.69
C ARG A 284 2.50 11.97 -5.03
N LYS A 285 1.22 11.75 -5.38
CA LYS A 285 0.85 11.13 -6.66
C LYS A 285 1.07 12.08 -7.84
N ALA A 286 0.83 13.38 -7.68
CA ALA A 286 1.09 14.39 -8.70
C ALA A 286 2.59 14.52 -9.00
N ALA A 287 3.47 14.40 -7.99
CA ALA A 287 4.92 14.39 -8.20
C ALA A 287 5.37 13.21 -9.09
N LEU A 288 4.78 12.02 -8.89
CA LEU A 288 5.04 10.86 -9.74
C LEU A 288 4.48 11.05 -11.16
N ALA A 289 3.29 11.65 -11.29
CA ALA A 289 2.71 11.99 -12.59
C ALA A 289 3.59 12.98 -13.36
N ALA A 290 4.16 13.99 -12.69
CA ALA A 290 5.06 14.96 -13.29
C ALA A 290 6.34 14.29 -13.86
N CYS A 291 6.96 13.36 -13.11
CA CYS A 291 8.10 12.59 -13.63
C CYS A 291 7.73 11.81 -14.90
N LEU A 292 6.57 11.16 -14.91
CA LEU A 292 6.11 10.36 -16.05
C LEU A 292 5.68 11.23 -17.24
N ALA A 293 5.17 12.43 -17.01
CA ALA A 293 4.82 13.37 -18.08
C ALA A 293 6.06 13.85 -18.86
N VAL A 294 7.20 14.02 -18.17
CA VAL A 294 8.49 14.33 -18.83
C VAL A 294 8.95 13.16 -19.69
N ALA A 295 8.90 11.94 -19.15
CA ALA A 295 9.26 10.72 -19.88
C ALA A 295 8.43 10.55 -21.16
N ASP A 296 7.11 10.76 -21.06
CA ASP A 296 6.19 10.52 -22.14
C ASP A 296 6.29 11.57 -23.26
N LYS A 297 6.80 12.78 -22.97
CA LYS A 297 7.15 13.78 -23.99
C LYS A 297 8.44 13.46 -24.74
N GLN A 298 9.33 12.68 -24.15
CA GLN A 298 10.61 12.29 -24.77
C GLN A 298 10.49 11.05 -25.66
N HIS A 299 9.42 10.26 -25.47
CA HIS A 299 9.24 8.95 -26.10
C HIS A 299 7.84 8.74 -26.71
N GLY A 300 7.01 9.79 -26.73
CA GLY A 300 5.69 9.81 -27.37
C GLY A 300 5.75 10.52 -28.70
#